data_AF-A0A938Q869-F1
#
_entry.id   AF-A0A938Q869-F1
#
_cell.length_a   1.000
_cell.length_b   1.000
_cell.length_c   1.000
_cell.angle_alpha   90.00
_cell.angle_beta   90.00
_cell.angle_gamma   90.00
#
_symmetry.space_group_name_H-M   'P 1'
#
loop_
_entity.id
_entity.type
_entity.pdbx_description
1 polymer ?
#
loop_
_entity_poly.entity_id
_entity_poly.type
_entity_poly.pdbx_seq_one_letter_code
_entity_poly.pdbx_strand_id
1 'polypeptide(L)'
;MDAWAYENIVQLSFIRPGKPNENAHIESFNGKFRDECLNEHWFLTLQHARGVIEPWRIEYNTEREHSSLGKRTPQEYAQMLIQRSEKAVSLTADSRSGRD
;
A
#
# COMPACT_ATOMS: atom_id res chain seq x y z
N MET A 1 -15.99 1.83 13.17
CA MET A 1 -14.93 2.16 12.19
C MET A 1 -14.43 3.57 12.44
N ASP A 2 -15.35 4.54 12.43
CA ASP A 2 -15.05 5.96 12.65
C ASP A 2 -14.45 6.26 14.03
N ALA A 3 -14.97 5.65 15.09
CA ALA A 3 -14.41 5.81 16.44
C ALA A 3 -12.95 5.35 16.53
N TRP A 4 -12.65 4.15 16.02
CA TRP A 4 -11.27 3.64 15.98
C TRP A 4 -10.36 4.54 15.14
N ALA A 5 -10.83 5.01 13.98
CA ALA A 5 -10.05 5.89 13.12
C ALA A 5 -9.75 7.23 13.81
N TYR A 6 -10.75 7.81 14.50
CA TYR A 6 -10.57 9.02 15.29
C TYR A 6 -9.56 8.83 16.42
N GLU A 7 -9.68 7.76 17.19
CA GLU A 7 -8.77 7.42 18.29
C GLU A 7 -7.32 7.21 17.81
N ASN A 8 -7.14 6.72 16.58
CA ASN A 8 -5.83 6.46 15.99
C ASN A 8 -5.34 7.58 15.06
N ILE A 9 -6.04 8.72 15.00
CA ILE A 9 -5.70 9.86 14.13
C ILE A 9 -5.57 9.44 12.66
N VAL A 10 -6.41 8.50 12.23
CA VAL A 10 -6.51 8.02 10.85
C VAL A 10 -7.58 8.83 10.14
N GLN A 11 -7.18 9.59 9.13
CA GLN A 11 -8.12 10.30 8.27
C GLN A 11 -8.82 9.32 7.33
N LEU A 12 -10.15 9.22 7.42
CA LEU A 12 -10.95 8.43 6.49
C LEU A 12 -11.17 9.22 5.18
N SER A 13 -10.91 8.57 4.05
CA SER A 13 -11.16 9.11 2.72
C SER A 13 -12.04 8.14 1.94
N PHE A 14 -13.27 8.55 1.66
CA PHE A 14 -14.23 7.75 0.89
C PHE A 14 -14.17 8.11 -0.60
N ILE A 15 -14.50 7.15 -1.45
CA ILE A 15 -14.69 7.39 -2.87
C ILE A 15 -15.86 8.35 -3.10
N ARG A 16 -15.76 9.17 -4.14
CA ARG A 16 -16.83 10.07 -4.54
C ARG A 16 -17.95 9.30 -5.23
N PRO A 17 -19.23 9.63 -4.98
CA PRO A 17 -20.34 9.05 -5.73
C PRO A 17 -20.14 9.18 -7.25
N GLY A 18 -20.30 8.07 -7.97
CA GLY A 18 -20.12 8.04 -9.43
C GLY A 18 -18.66 8.06 -9.92
N LYS A 19 -17.67 7.85 -9.03
CA LYS A 19 -16.24 7.76 -9.39
C LYS A 19 -15.64 6.38 -9.05
N PRO A 20 -16.08 5.29 -9.71
CA PRO A 20 -15.60 3.94 -9.41
C PRO A 20 -14.08 3.78 -9.58
N ASN A 21 -13.48 4.54 -10.51
CA ASN A 21 -12.05 4.47 -10.80
C ASN A 21 -11.16 4.90 -9.62
N GLU A 22 -11.69 5.60 -8.61
CA GLU A 22 -10.92 5.96 -7.41
C GLU A 22 -10.55 4.72 -6.57
N ASN A 23 -11.26 3.61 -6.77
CA ASN A 23 -11.01 2.34 -6.10
C ASN A 23 -10.25 1.32 -6.99
N ALA A 24 -9.96 1.68 -8.25
CA ALA A 24 -9.48 0.72 -9.25
C ALA A 24 -8.18 -0.01 -8.85
N HIS A 25 -7.28 0.67 -8.14
CA HIS A 25 -6.02 0.08 -7.71
C HIS A 25 -6.21 -1.04 -6.68
N ILE A 26 -7.04 -0.82 -5.66
CA ILE A 26 -7.29 -1.83 -4.62
C ILE A 26 -8.18 -2.97 -5.15
N GLU A 27 -9.08 -2.67 -6.09
CA GLU A 27 -9.86 -3.70 -6.80
C GLU A 27 -8.95 -4.62 -7.61
N SER A 28 -8.00 -4.06 -8.36
CA SER A 28 -7.02 -4.83 -9.12
C SER A 28 -6.14 -5.70 -8.21
N PHE A 29 -5.67 -5.15 -7.08
CA PHE A 29 -4.92 -5.92 -6.08
C PHE A 29 -5.76 -7.07 -5.50
N ASN A 30 -6.98 -6.79 -5.06
CA ASN A 30 -7.85 -7.78 -4.44
C ASN A 30 -8.26 -8.89 -5.42
N GLY A 31 -8.46 -8.55 -6.69
CA GLY A 31 -8.69 -9.54 -7.75
C GLY A 31 -7.51 -10.49 -7.87
N LYS A 32 -6.28 -9.97 -8.02
CA LYS A 32 -5.06 -10.78 -8.08
C LYS A 32 -4.85 -11.63 -6.84
N PHE A 33 -5.02 -11.07 -5.65
CA PHE A 33 -4.87 -11.82 -4.41
C PHE A 33 -5.88 -12.97 -4.31
N ARG A 34 -7.12 -12.72 -4.75
CA ARG A 34 -8.15 -13.76 -4.77
C ARG A 34 -7.79 -14.86 -5.76
N ASP A 35 -7.48 -14.50 -7.00
CA ASP A 35 -7.26 -15.45 -8.08
C ASP A 35 -5.95 -16.23 -7.91
N GLU A 36 -4.88 -15.58 -7.45
CA GLU A 36 -3.54 -16.18 -7.37
C GLU A 36 -3.23 -16.79 -6.00
N CYS A 37 -4.03 -16.55 -4.96
CA CYS A 37 -3.77 -17.07 -3.61
C CYS A 37 -4.99 -17.69 -2.97
N LEU A 38 -6.08 -16.94 -2.79
CA LEU A 38 -7.19 -17.41 -1.96
C LEU A 38 -8.01 -18.51 -2.62
N ASN A 39 -8.25 -18.42 -3.93
CA ASN A 39 -9.05 -19.40 -4.67
C ASN A 39 -8.30 -20.72 -4.90
N GLU A 40 -6.97 -20.70 -4.88
CA GLU A 40 -6.12 -21.88 -5.09
C GLU A 40 -6.05 -22.81 -3.86
N HIS A 41 -6.60 -22.39 -2.71
CA HIS A 41 -6.43 -23.10 -1.45
C HIS A 41 -7.75 -23.27 -0.68
N TRP A 42 -7.94 -24.46 -0.09
CA TRP A 42 -8.98 -24.67 0.91
C TRP A 42 -8.39 -24.52 2.32
N PHE A 43 -8.86 -23.52 3.07
CA PHE A 43 -8.33 -23.23 4.40
C PHE A 43 -9.11 -23.96 5.49
N LEU A 44 -8.45 -24.89 6.18
CA LEU A 44 -9.03 -25.61 7.32
C LEU A 44 -8.85 -24.88 8.66
N THR A 45 -7.82 -24.05 8.78
CA THR A 45 -7.52 -23.27 9.99
C THR A 45 -6.93 -21.90 9.65
N LEU A 46 -7.04 -20.95 10.58
CA LEU A 46 -6.39 -19.64 10.45
C LEU A 46 -4.86 -19.74 10.39
N GLN A 47 -4.27 -20.72 11.07
CA GLN A 47 -2.83 -20.94 11.02
C GLN A 47 -2.39 -21.36 9.61
N HIS A 48 -3.14 -22.26 8.96
CA HIS A 48 -2.89 -22.64 7.57
C HIS A 48 -3.03 -21.43 6.64
N ALA A 49 -4.11 -20.65 6.78
CA ALA A 49 -4.31 -19.45 5.98
C ALA A 49 -3.15 -18.46 6.12
N ARG A 50 -2.68 -18.18 7.35
CA ARG A 50 -1.51 -17.32 7.58
C ARG A 50 -0.24 -17.88 6.93
N GLY A 51 -0.03 -19.19 7.02
CA GLY A 51 1.13 -19.86 6.41
C GLY A 51 1.16 -19.79 4.89
N VAL A 52 0.02 -19.69 4.23
CA VAL A 52 -0.10 -19.55 2.76
C VAL A 52 -0.08 -18.08 2.33
N ILE A 53 -0.82 -17.22 3.03
CA ILE A 53 -0.98 -15.81 2.66
C ILE A 53 0.32 -15.02 2.87
N GLU A 54 1.09 -15.31 3.92
CA GLU A 54 2.28 -14.53 4.24
C GLU A 54 3.39 -14.66 3.18
N PRO A 55 3.75 -15.86 2.70
CA PRO A 55 4.66 -15.99 1.57
C PRO A 55 4.18 -15.24 0.32
N TRP A 56 2.89 -15.36 -0.03
CA TRP A 56 2.33 -14.65 -1.18
C TRP A 56 2.42 -13.13 -1.03
N ARG A 57 2.15 -12.60 0.17
CA ARG A 57 2.27 -11.17 0.51
C ARG A 57 3.72 -10.70 0.35
N ILE A 58 4.69 -11.47 0.83
CA ILE A 58 6.11 -11.14 0.71
C ILE A 58 6.48 -11.09 -0.77
N GLU A 59 6.25 -12.16 -1.53
CA GLU A 59 6.56 -12.25 -2.96
C GLU A 59 5.95 -11.09 -3.75
N TYR A 60 4.66 -10.80 -3.55
CA TYR A 60 3.97 -9.69 -4.22
C TYR A 60 4.64 -8.33 -3.94
N ASN A 61 5.06 -8.09 -2.70
CA ASN A 61 5.61 -6.80 -2.30
C ASN A 61 7.10 -6.65 -2.62
N THR A 62 7.87 -7.74 -2.67
CA THR A 62 9.33 -7.70 -2.75
C THR A 62 9.93 -8.23 -4.04
N GLU A 63 9.17 -8.98 -4.85
CA GLU A 63 9.70 -9.64 -6.05
C GLU A 63 8.95 -9.23 -7.32
N ARG A 64 7.65 -8.95 -7.24
CA ARG A 64 6.83 -8.64 -8.43
C ARG A 64 6.99 -7.18 -8.88
N GLU A 65 7.50 -7.00 -10.10
CA GLU A 65 7.57 -5.68 -10.73
C GLU A 65 6.21 -5.26 -11.32
N HIS A 66 5.86 -3.98 -11.15
CA HIS A 66 4.65 -3.41 -11.74
C HIS A 66 5.00 -2.29 -12.73
N SER A 67 4.45 -2.38 -13.95
CA SER A 67 4.64 -1.36 -14.99
C SER A 67 4.11 0.01 -14.57
N SER A 68 3.00 0.07 -13.83
CA SER A 68 2.44 1.29 -13.24
C SER A 68 3.37 1.95 -12.21
N LEU A 69 4.31 1.19 -11.64
CA LEU A 69 5.33 1.69 -10.71
C LEU A 69 6.69 1.91 -11.40
N GLY A 70 6.70 1.91 -12.74
CA GLY A 70 7.92 2.09 -13.54
C GLY A 70 8.86 0.89 -13.45
N LYS A 71 8.31 -0.33 -13.46
CA LYS A 71 9.04 -1.61 -13.32
C LYS A 71 9.79 -1.72 -11.99
N ARG A 72 9.07 -1.43 -10.91
CA ARG A 72 9.55 -1.59 -9.52
C ARG A 72 8.58 -2.46 -8.76
N THR A 73 9.08 -3.07 -7.71
CA THR A 73 8.26 -3.74 -6.70
C THR A 73 7.51 -2.71 -5.85
N PRO A 74 6.38 -3.09 -5.22
CA PRO A 74 5.69 -2.21 -4.29
C PRO A 74 6.59 -1.69 -3.17
N GLN A 75 7.48 -2.54 -2.64
CA GLN A 75 8.41 -2.17 -1.57
C GLN A 75 9.41 -1.11 -2.04
N GLU A 76 10.04 -1.28 -3.20
CA GLU A 76 10.97 -0.28 -3.75
C GLU A 76 10.28 1.05 -4.03
N TYR A 77 9.06 1.00 -4.56
CA TYR A 77 8.28 2.20 -4.81
C TYR A 77 7.94 2.95 -3.51
N ALA A 78 7.55 2.22 -2.46
CA ALA A 78 7.31 2.80 -1.14
C ALA A 78 8.58 3.45 -0.55
N GLN A 79 9.73 2.77 -0.64
CA GLN A 79 11.02 3.33 -0.19
C GLN A 79 11.39 4.61 -0.94
N MET A 80 11.18 4.65 -2.26
CA MET A 80 11.39 5.86 -3.06
C MET A 80 10.50 7.03 -2.60
N LEU A 81 9.24 6.77 -2.27
CA LEU A 81 8.32 7.80 -1.77
C LEU A 81 8.75 8.36 -0.41
N ILE A 82 9.22 7.50 0.49
CA ILE A 82 9.75 7.90 1.80
C ILE A 82 11.00 8.79 1.62
N GLN A 83 11.96 8.37 0.81
CA GLN A 83 13.16 9.18 0.55
C GLN A 83 12.82 10.53 -0.09
N ARG A 84 11.81 10.55 -0.98
CA ARG A 84 11.35 11.80 -1.61
C ARG A 84 10.69 12.73 -0.61
N SER A 85 9.90 12.22 0.33
CA SER A 85 9.26 13.04 1.36
C SER A 85 10.30 13.60 2.35
N GLU A 86 11.26 12.79 2.79
CA GLU A 86 12.37 13.21 3.65
C GLU A 86 13.20 14.34 3.01
N LYS A 87 13.56 14.18 1.72
CA LYS A 87 14.31 15.20 0.99
C LYS A 87 13.52 16.50 0.81
N ALA A 88 12.20 16.41 0.59
CA ALA A 88 11.34 17.58 0.50
C ALA A 88 11.28 18.35 1.83
N VAL A 89 11.24 17.65 2.96
CA VAL A 89 11.27 18.27 4.29
C VAL A 89 12.61 18.97 4.55
N SER A 90 13.76 18.33 4.23
CA SER A 90 15.07 18.95 4.48
C SER A 90 15.28 20.23 3.66
N LEU A 91 14.85 20.26 2.39
CA LEU A 91 14.96 21.44 1.53
C LEU A 91 14.15 22.64 2.06
N THR A 92 13.02 22.39 2.72
CA THR A 92 12.20 23.44 3.35
C THR A 92 12.73 23.92 4.70
N ALA A 93 13.58 23.13 5.37
CA ALA A 93 14.22 23.50 6.63
C ALA A 93 15.40 24.44 6.41
N ASP A 94 16.23 24.18 5.39
CA ASP A 94 17.38 25.03 5.04
C ASP A 94 16.97 26.43 4.57
N SER A 95 15.78 26.59 3.98
CA SER A 95 15.27 27.89 3.54
C SER A 95 14.75 28.79 4.67
N ARG A 96 14.68 28.29 5.91
CA ARG A 96 14.31 29.07 7.11
C ARG A 96 15.51 29.54 7.94
N SER A 97 16.73 29.09 7.63
CA SER A 97 17.95 29.39 8.38
C SER A 97 18.69 30.68 7.94
N GLY A 98 18.18 31.41 6.95
CA GLY A 98 18.91 32.52 6.29
C GLY A 98 18.34 33.93 6.49
N ARG A 99 17.56 34.18 7.54
CA ARG A 99 17.08 35.52 7.90
C ARG A 99 17.38 35.79 9.37
N ASP A 100 18.62 36.21 9.63
CA ASP A 100 19.04 37.01 10.79
C ASP A 100 20.15 37.96 10.34
#